data_AF-A0A1H0BS29-F1
#
_entry.id   AF-A0A1H0BS29-F1
#
_cell.length_a   1.000
_cell.length_b   1.000
_cell.length_c   1.000
_cell.angle_alpha   90.00
_cell.angle_beta   90.00
_cell.angle_gamma   90.00
#
_symmetry.space_group_name_H-M   'P 1'
#
loop_
_entity.id
_entity.type
_entity.pdbx_description
1 polymer ?
#
loop_
_entity_poly.entity_id
_entity_poly.type
_entity_poly.pdbx_seq_one_letter_code
_entity_poly.pdbx_strand_id
1 'polypeptide(L)'
;MADLTDLVRRRLWELGRSPDQASQRTGWLIPPATMGKLARSGRSFITEGLARPLARALDVTENRVRRAAGLAQVPDPRADISTGPHLRLVGRDC
;
A
#
# COMPACT_ATOMS: atom_id res chain seq x y z
N MET A 1 2.07 4.47 16.11
CA MET A 1 1.84 3.20 15.37
C MET A 1 1.16 3.58 14.07
N ALA A 2 1.74 3.24 12.92
CA ALA A 2 1.11 3.55 11.64
C ALA A 2 -0.13 2.67 11.48
N ASP A 3 -1.29 3.29 11.23
CA ASP A 3 -2.55 2.57 11.09
C ASP A 3 -2.73 2.07 9.66
N LEU A 4 -3.02 0.77 9.49
CA LEU A 4 -3.24 0.17 8.17
C LEU A 4 -4.41 0.83 7.43
N THR A 5 -5.43 1.27 8.16
CA THR A 5 -6.63 1.90 7.62
C THR A 5 -6.30 3.27 7.04
N ASP A 6 -5.44 4.03 7.72
CA ASP A 6 -4.95 5.31 7.20
C ASP A 6 -4.13 5.11 5.92
N LEU A 7 -3.27 4.09 5.87
CA LEU A 7 -2.50 3.76 4.67
C LEU A 7 -3.42 3.42 3.48
N VAL A 8 -4.39 2.53 3.70
CA VAL A 8 -5.34 2.10 2.67
C VAL A 8 -6.17 3.29 2.18
N ARG A 9 -6.77 4.05 3.11
CA ARG A 9 -7.60 5.21 2.78
C ARG A 9 -6.81 6.25 1.99
N ARG A 10 -5.61 6.60 2.48
CA ARG A 10 -4.76 7.60 1.83
C ARG A 10 -4.39 7.17 0.42
N ARG A 11 -3.97 5.91 0.22
CA ARG A 11 -3.56 5.45 -1.12
C ARG A 11 -4.71 5.31 -2.08
N LEU A 12 -5.87 4.83 -1.65
CA LEU A 12 -7.05 4.79 -2.51
C LEU A 12 -7.44 6.20 -2.98
N TRP A 13 -7.38 7.19 -2.08
CA TRP A 13 -7.65 8.59 -2.42
C TRP A 13 -6.60 9.16 -3.40
N GLU A 14 -5.31 9.01 -3.11
CA GLU A 14 -4.23 9.52 -3.97
C GLU A 14 -4.25 8.93 -5.38
N LEU A 15 -4.65 7.65 -5.51
CA LEU A 15 -4.71 6.95 -6.78
C LEU A 15 -6.06 7.16 -7.50
N GLY A 16 -7.02 7.84 -6.87
CA GLY A 16 -8.39 7.98 -7.39
C GLY A 16 -9.09 6.64 -7.60
N ARG A 17 -8.77 5.62 -6.78
CA ARG A 17 -9.24 4.24 -6.99
C ARG A 17 -10.40 3.88 -6.09
N SER A 18 -11.37 3.17 -6.67
CA SER A 18 -12.43 2.50 -5.89
C SER A 18 -11.94 1.17 -5.29
N PRO A 19 -12.62 0.65 -4.25
CA PRO A 19 -12.36 -0.68 -3.70
C PRO A 19 -12.41 -1.80 -4.74
N ASP A 20 -13.29 -1.71 -5.74
CA ASP A 20 -13.40 -2.66 -6.84
C ASP A 20 -12.18 -2.63 -7.76
N GLN A 21 -11.72 -1.44 -8.14
CA GLN A 21 -10.49 -1.30 -8.94
C GLN A 21 -9.26 -1.79 -8.17
N ALA A 22 -9.20 -1.55 -6.87
CA ALA A 22 -8.14 -2.07 -6.01
C ALA A 22 -8.18 -3.61 -5.94
N SER A 23 -9.36 -4.19 -5.82
CA SER A 23 -9.56 -5.65 -5.80
C SER A 23 -9.12 -6.32 -7.10
N GLN A 24 -9.47 -5.74 -8.26
CA GLN A 24 -9.04 -6.22 -9.57
C GLN A 24 -7.51 -6.36 -9.68
N ARG A 25 -6.75 -5.41 -9.13
CA ARG A 25 -5.27 -5.47 -9.15
C ARG A 25 -4.69 -6.57 -8.28
N THR A 26 -5.47 -7.12 -7.36
CA THR A 26 -5.10 -8.31 -6.59
C THR A 26 -5.49 -9.61 -7.28
N GLY A 27 -6.08 -9.56 -8.48
CA GLY A 27 -6.70 -10.73 -9.10
C GLY A 27 -7.92 -11.21 -8.29
N TRP A 28 -8.64 -10.27 -7.65
CA TRP A 28 -9.78 -10.55 -6.76
C TRP A 28 -9.44 -11.34 -5.48
N LEU A 29 -8.16 -11.53 -5.17
CA LEU A 29 -7.72 -12.22 -3.96
C LEU A 29 -8.17 -11.48 -2.68
N ILE A 30 -8.25 -10.15 -2.73
CA ILE A 30 -8.86 -9.34 -1.68
C ILE A 30 -10.18 -8.80 -2.22
N PRO A 31 -11.35 -9.27 -1.73
CA PRO A 31 -12.65 -8.83 -2.21
C PRO A 31 -12.87 -7.31 -2.04
N PRO A 32 -13.68 -6.67 -2.90
CA PRO A 32 -13.99 -5.23 -2.78
C PRO A 32 -14.61 -4.87 -1.43
N ALA A 33 -15.46 -5.75 -0.87
CA ALA A 33 -16.03 -5.57 0.45
C ALA A 33 -14.96 -5.55 1.55
N THR A 34 -13.92 -6.39 1.43
CA THR A 34 -12.78 -6.39 2.34
C THR A 34 -11.97 -5.10 2.19
N MET A 35 -11.70 -4.65 0.96
CA MET A 35 -11.05 -3.35 0.72
C MET A 35 -11.85 -2.18 1.34
N GLY A 36 -13.18 -2.20 1.21
CA GLY A 36 -14.06 -1.20 1.83
C GLY A 36 -14.02 -1.24 3.36
N LYS A 37 -13.96 -2.43 3.96
CA LYS A 37 -13.79 -2.59 5.42
C LYS A 37 -12.42 -2.08 5.88
N LEU A 38 -11.35 -2.41 5.16
CA LEU A 38 -9.99 -1.94 5.43
C LEU A 38 -9.88 -0.41 5.38
N ALA A 39 -10.64 0.26 4.51
CA ALA A 39 -10.63 1.73 4.40
C ALA A 39 -11.47 2.45 5.48
N ARG A 40 -12.43 1.75 6.10
CA ARG A 40 -13.37 2.32 7.07
C ARG A 40 -13.01 2.01 8.52
N SER A 41 -12.50 0.81 8.80
CA SER A 41 -12.33 0.32 10.18
C SER A 41 -10.89 0.45 10.64
N GLY A 42 -10.60 1.27 11.67
CA GLY A 42 -9.26 1.45 12.26
C GLY A 42 -8.68 0.24 13.00
N ARG A 43 -9.38 -0.90 13.01
CA ARG A 43 -8.86 -2.19 13.50
C ARG A 43 -9.00 -3.22 12.41
N SER A 44 -8.08 -3.15 11.47
CA SER A 44 -8.04 -4.01 10.31
C SER A 44 -6.81 -4.90 10.39
N PHE A 45 -7.03 -6.17 10.73
CA PHE A 45 -5.97 -7.17 10.73
C PHE A 45 -5.88 -7.80 9.35
N ILE A 46 -4.66 -7.91 8.82
CA ILE A 46 -4.36 -8.69 7.62
C ILE A 46 -3.40 -9.80 8.01
N THR A 47 -3.55 -10.95 7.36
CA THR A 47 -2.59 -12.05 7.48
C THR A 47 -1.35 -11.77 6.64
N GLU A 48 -0.23 -12.43 6.96
CA GLU A 48 1.02 -12.25 6.22
C GLU A 48 0.88 -12.52 4.71
N GLY A 49 0.09 -13.54 4.34
CA GLY A 49 -0.17 -13.88 2.94
C GLY A 49 -0.92 -12.81 2.15
N LEU A 50 -1.62 -11.88 2.82
CA LEU A 50 -2.37 -10.79 2.20
C LEU A 50 -1.58 -9.49 2.07
N ALA A 51 -0.42 -9.37 2.74
CA ALA A 51 0.39 -8.16 2.70
C ALA A 51 0.88 -7.83 1.27
N ARG A 52 1.36 -8.84 0.53
CA ARG A 52 1.83 -8.68 -0.85
C ARG A 52 0.68 -8.32 -1.83
N PRO A 53 -0.44 -9.04 -1.85
CA PRO A 53 -1.61 -8.66 -2.65
C PRO A 53 -2.09 -7.23 -2.35
N LEU A 54 -2.17 -6.86 -1.06
CA LEU A 54 -2.60 -5.52 -0.66
C LEU A 54 -1.62 -4.44 -1.13
N ALA A 55 -0.31 -4.71 -1.03
CA ALA A 55 0.73 -3.80 -1.53
C ALA A 55 0.58 -3.54 -3.04
N ARG A 56 0.24 -4.56 -3.83
CA ARG A 56 -0.07 -4.41 -5.27
C ARG A 56 -1.31 -3.56 -5.53
N ALA A 57 -2.35 -3.71 -4.72
CA ALA A 57 -3.57 -2.90 -4.86
C ALA A 57 -3.31 -1.41 -4.62
N LEU A 58 -2.49 -1.11 -3.61
CA LEU A 58 -2.19 0.24 -3.12
C LEU A 58 -0.97 0.88 -3.79
N ASP A 59 -0.29 0.17 -4.69
CA ASP A 59 0.93 0.62 -5.37
C ASP A 59 2.01 1.09 -4.37
N VAL A 60 2.28 0.22 -3.39
CA VAL A 60 3.30 0.42 -2.35
C VAL A 60 4.14 -0.84 -2.17
N THR A 61 5.21 -0.77 -1.37
CA THR A 61 6.02 -1.94 -1.02
C THR A 61 5.31 -2.85 -0.01
N GLU A 62 5.58 -4.16 -0.09
CA GLU A 62 5.08 -5.16 0.87
C GLU A 62 5.46 -4.77 2.30
N ASN A 63 6.71 -4.35 2.51
CA ASN A 63 7.19 -3.95 3.83
C ASN A 63 6.48 -2.71 4.40
N ARG A 64 5.99 -1.79 3.56
CA ARG A 64 5.19 -0.64 4.03
C ARG A 64 3.85 -1.10 4.58
N VAL A 65 3.21 -2.07 3.93
CA VAL A 65 1.97 -2.70 4.41
C VAL A 65 2.23 -3.50 5.68
N ARG A 66 3.28 -4.33 5.71
CA ARG A 66 3.66 -5.14 6.88
C ARG A 66 3.95 -4.25 8.10
N ARG A 67 4.66 -3.14 7.92
CA ARG A 67 4.93 -2.15 8.98
C ARG A 67 3.66 -1.52 9.53
N ALA A 68 2.70 -1.17 8.67
CA ALA A 68 1.41 -0.61 9.10
C ALA A 68 0.51 -1.66 9.76
N ALA A 69 0.67 -2.94 9.42
CA ALA A 69 -0.06 -4.06 10.01
C ALA A 69 0.64 -4.66 11.24
N GLY A 70 1.81 -4.16 11.66
CA GLY A 70 2.59 -4.73 12.76
C GLY A 70 3.19 -6.11 12.48
N LEU A 71 3.31 -6.49 11.21
CA LEU A 71 3.88 -7.78 10.78
C LEU A 71 5.41 -7.70 10.65
N ALA A 72 6.09 -8.84 10.87
CA ALA A 72 7.53 -8.95 10.67
C ALA A 72 7.91 -8.59 9.22
N GLN A 73 8.92 -7.75 9.00
CA GLN A 73 9.31 -7.30 7.66
C GLN A 73 9.97 -8.45 6.88
N VAL A 74 9.75 -8.52 5.56
CA VAL A 74 10.41 -9.47 4.67
C VAL A 74 11.70 -8.84 4.16
N PRO A 75 12.81 -9.60 4.08
CA PRO A 75 14.00 -9.13 3.40
C PRO A 75 13.64 -8.68 1.98
N ASP A 76 13.77 -7.38 1.71
CA ASP A 76 13.60 -6.85 0.38
C ASP A 76 14.96 -6.89 -0.30
N PRO A 77 15.18 -7.72 -1.33
CA PRO A 77 16.45 -7.76 -2.05
C PRO A 77 16.78 -6.43 -2.75
N ARG A 78 15.81 -5.51 -2.82
CA ARG A 78 15.97 -4.14 -3.32
C ARG A 78 16.17 -3.10 -2.23
N ALA A 79 16.24 -3.49 -0.95
CA ALA A 79 16.48 -2.57 0.15
C ALA A 79 17.82 -1.83 0.00
N ASP A 80 18.84 -2.51 -0.53
CA ASP A 80 20.17 -1.94 -0.80
C ASP A 80 20.25 -1.18 -2.13
N ILE A 81 19.16 -1.17 -2.92
CA ILE A 81 19.10 -0.32 -4.12
C ILE A 81 18.81 1.10 -3.64
N SER A 82 19.86 1.93 -3.66
CA SER A 82 19.75 3.37 -3.39
C SER A 82 18.76 4.00 -4.37
N THR A 83 17.55 4.28 -3.88
CA THR A 83 16.55 5.09 -4.59
C THR A 83 16.88 6.57 -4.36
N GLY A 84 18.08 6.97 -4.80
CA GLY A 84 18.45 8.38 -4.90
C GLY A 84 17.50 9.10 -5.87
N PRO A 85 17.28 10.42 -5.72
CA PRO A 85 16.27 11.12 -6.51
C PRO A 85 16.65 11.08 -8.00
N HIS A 86 15.92 10.28 -8.78
CA HIS A 86 15.96 10.35 -10.25
C HIS A 86 15.07 11.48 -10.80
N LEU A 87 14.52 12.33 -9.92
CA LEU A 87 13.75 13.51 -10.26
C LEU A 87 14.62 14.75 -10.02
N ARG A 88 15.15 15.35 -11.10
CA ARG A 88 15.68 16.71 -11.07
C ARG A 88 14.50 17.66 -11.24
N LEU A 89 14.16 18.40 -10.18
CA LEU A 89 13.27 19.56 -10.30
C LEU A 89 14.04 20.64 -11.06
N VAL A 90 13.68 20.90 -12.31
CA VAL A 90 14.19 22.04 -13.07
C VAL A 90 13.36 23.25 -12.65
N GLY A 91 13.90 24.06 -11.74
CA GLY A 91 13.35 25.39 -11.46
C GLY A 91 13.46 26.23 -12.72
N ARG A 92 12.37 26.91 -13.09
CA ARG A 92 12.40 27.91 -14.15
C ARG A 92 12.98 29.17 -13.53
N ASP A 93 14.26 29.43 -13.75
CA ASP A 93 14.87 30.72 -13.46
C ASP A 93 14.09 31.81 -14.21
N CYS A 94 13.91 32.94 -13.53
CA CYS A 94 13.03 34.04 -13.88
C CYS A 94 13.52 34.81 -15.12
#